data_AF-X1U5L0-F1
#
_entry.id   AF-X1U5L0-F1
#
_cell.length_a   1.000
_cell.length_b   1.000
_cell.length_c   1.000
_cell.angle_alpha   90.00
_cell.angle_beta   90.00
_cell.angle_gamma   90.00
#
_symmetry.space_group_name_H-M   'P 1'
#
loop_
_entity.id
_entity.type
_entity.pdbx_description
1 polymer ?
#
loop_
_entity_poly.entity_id
_entity_poly.type
_entity_poly.pdbx_seq_one_letter_code
_entity_poly.pdbx_strand_id
1 'polypeptide(L)'
;MSLFQAGQEKCDSRNICAEECNLALIEVGDGKVPTQIARGEEICHKCGHCLAACPHGAISLSTMSPEQCVPIRQDLFLSLEQAEHFFRSRRSVRFYKEKAVERSVLEKLITTASYGATGINTPSISWR
;
A
#
# COMPACT_ATOMS: atom_id res chain seq x y z
N MET A 1 -19.20 -0.56 -14.61
CA MET A 1 -17.96 -1.01 -15.29
C MET A 1 -17.16 -1.80 -14.27
N SER A 2 -16.62 -2.97 -14.63
CA SER A 2 -15.85 -3.79 -13.68
C SER A 2 -14.60 -3.04 -13.21
N LEU A 3 -14.31 -3.05 -11.91
CA LEU A 3 -13.17 -2.35 -11.35
C LEU A 3 -11.87 -3.10 -11.61
N PHE A 4 -11.92 -4.43 -11.66
CA PHE A 4 -10.76 -5.31 -11.78
C PHE A 4 -10.92 -6.20 -13.01
N GLN A 5 -9.86 -6.28 -13.83
CA GLN A 5 -9.81 -7.17 -14.98
C GLN A 5 -8.48 -7.92 -15.00
N ALA A 6 -8.56 -9.23 -15.20
CA ALA A 6 -7.40 -10.08 -15.41
C ALA A 6 -7.39 -10.60 -16.86
N GLY A 7 -6.29 -10.40 -17.56
CA GLY A 7 -6.12 -10.78 -18.97
C GLY A 7 -5.90 -12.28 -19.12
N GLN A 8 -6.76 -12.95 -19.90
CA GLN A 8 -6.73 -14.41 -20.05
C GLN A 8 -5.43 -14.94 -20.65
N GLU A 9 -4.78 -14.18 -21.55
CA GLU A 9 -3.55 -14.64 -22.20
C GLU A 9 -2.29 -14.46 -21.34
N LYS A 10 -2.30 -13.48 -20.43
CA LYS A 10 -1.14 -13.16 -19.58
C LYS A 10 -1.21 -13.84 -18.21
N CYS A 11 -2.40 -14.22 -17.75
CA CYS A 11 -2.60 -14.80 -16.43
C CYS A 11 -2.22 -16.28 -16.41
N ASP A 12 -1.38 -16.67 -15.45
CA ASP A 12 -0.98 -18.06 -15.21
C ASP A 12 -1.69 -18.69 -14.00
N SER A 13 -2.74 -18.04 -13.49
CA SER A 13 -3.58 -18.50 -12.38
C SER A 13 -2.82 -18.83 -11.08
N ARG A 14 -1.71 -18.14 -10.81
CA ARG A 14 -0.98 -18.23 -9.53
C ARG A 14 -1.63 -17.47 -8.37
N ASN A 15 -2.63 -16.63 -8.64
CA ASN A 15 -3.48 -15.98 -7.63
C ASN A 15 -2.76 -15.05 -6.64
N ILE A 16 -1.51 -14.66 -6.90
CA ILE A 16 -0.76 -13.68 -6.09
C ILE A 16 -1.59 -12.40 -5.88
N CYS A 17 -2.33 -11.95 -6.90
CA CYS A 17 -3.19 -10.78 -6.79
C CYS A 17 -4.25 -10.91 -5.69
N ALA A 18 -4.78 -12.11 -5.45
CA ALA A 18 -5.76 -12.39 -4.41
C ALA A 18 -5.10 -12.45 -3.02
N GLU A 19 -3.92 -13.07 -2.92
CA GLU A 19 -3.14 -13.14 -1.67
C GLU A 19 -2.73 -11.75 -1.16
N GLU A 20 -2.39 -10.85 -2.09
CA GLU A 20 -1.94 -9.50 -1.77
C GLU A 20 -3.09 -8.50 -1.52
N CYS A 21 -4.33 -8.87 -1.87
CA CYS A 21 -5.49 -8.02 -1.61
C CYS A 21 -5.91 -8.12 -0.14
N ASN A 22 -5.41 -7.21 0.70
CA ASN A 22 -5.75 -7.14 2.13
C ASN A 22 -7.26 -7.03 2.44
N LEU A 23 -8.06 -6.57 1.47
CA LEU A 23 -9.53 -6.49 1.56
C LEU A 23 -10.26 -7.77 1.07
N ALA A 24 -9.52 -8.80 0.64
CA ALA A 24 -10.06 -10.07 0.12
C ALA A 24 -11.12 -9.91 -0.99
N LEU A 25 -10.90 -8.98 -1.94
CA LEU A 25 -11.89 -8.61 -2.97
C LEU A 25 -11.75 -9.41 -4.27
N ILE A 26 -10.87 -10.39 -4.32
CA ILE A 26 -10.58 -11.18 -5.53
C ILE A 26 -10.92 -12.64 -5.24
N GLU A 27 -11.86 -13.16 -6.03
CA GLU A 27 -12.24 -14.56 -6.05
C GLU A 27 -11.35 -15.33 -7.01
N VAL A 28 -10.89 -16.48 -6.54
CA VAL A 28 -10.07 -17.42 -7.30
C VAL A 28 -10.94 -18.62 -7.65
N GLY A 29 -11.12 -18.86 -8.95
CA GLY A 29 -11.78 -20.06 -9.44
C GLY A 29 -10.77 -21.16 -9.76
N ASP A 30 -11.19 -22.42 -9.67
CA ASP A 30 -10.33 -23.59 -9.91
C ASP A 30 -9.75 -23.57 -11.33
N GLY A 31 -8.45 -23.28 -11.46
CA GLY A 31 -7.75 -23.11 -12.74
C GLY A 31 -8.23 -21.93 -13.60
N LYS A 32 -9.07 -21.04 -13.06
CA LYS A 32 -9.66 -19.91 -13.78
C LYS A 32 -8.92 -18.62 -13.45
N VAL A 33 -8.98 -17.70 -14.41
CA VAL A 33 -8.52 -16.32 -14.23
C VAL A 33 -9.29 -15.68 -13.06
N PRO A 34 -8.60 -15.03 -12.11
CA PRO A 34 -9.24 -14.41 -10.95
C PRO A 34 -10.28 -13.36 -11.36
N THR A 35 -11.34 -13.26 -10.57
CA THR A 35 -12.42 -12.27 -10.75
C THR A 35 -12.61 -11.47 -9.47
N GLN A 36 -13.23 -10.30 -9.55
CA GLN A 36 -13.62 -9.55 -8.35
C GLN A 36 -14.85 -10.19 -7.69
N ILE A 37 -14.95 -10.06 -6.36
CA ILE A 37 -16.18 -10.38 -5.62
C ILE A 37 -17.34 -9.46 -6.09
N ALA A 38 -18.58 -9.90 -5.84
CA ALA A 38 -19.74 -9.04 -6.04
C ALA A 38 -19.64 -7.75 -5.20
N ARG A 39 -19.87 -6.59 -5.84
CA ARG A 39 -19.81 -5.25 -5.22
C ARG A 39 -18.43 -4.89 -4.65
N GLY A 40 -17.36 -5.60 -5.03
CA GLY A 40 -16.00 -5.31 -4.57
C GLY A 40 -15.55 -3.89 -4.92
N GLU A 41 -16.12 -3.29 -5.96
CA GLU A 41 -15.87 -1.90 -6.35
C GLU A 41 -16.28 -0.85 -5.31
N GLU A 42 -17.22 -1.16 -4.43
CA GLU A 42 -17.66 -0.27 -3.35
C GLU A 42 -16.66 -0.24 -2.19
N ILE A 43 -15.84 -1.29 -2.05
CA ILE A 43 -14.93 -1.50 -0.93
C ILE A 43 -13.49 -1.20 -1.33
N CYS A 44 -13.12 -1.47 -2.57
CA CYS A 44 -11.74 -1.36 -3.04
C CYS A 44 -11.17 0.06 -2.94
N HIS A 45 -10.00 0.19 -2.31
CA HIS A 45 -9.27 1.45 -2.18
C HIS A 45 -8.49 1.87 -3.43
N LYS A 46 -8.53 1.08 -4.51
CA LYS A 46 -7.77 1.34 -5.75
C LYS A 46 -6.27 1.51 -5.51
N CYS A 47 -5.72 0.76 -4.55
CA CYS A 47 -4.32 0.90 -4.12
C CYS A 47 -3.30 0.41 -5.17
N GLY A 48 -3.72 -0.40 -6.15
CA GLY A 48 -2.85 -0.91 -7.20
C GLY A 48 -1.94 -2.06 -6.81
N HIS A 49 -2.04 -2.57 -5.59
CA HIS A 49 -1.15 -3.62 -5.09
C HIS A 49 -1.30 -4.93 -5.87
N CYS A 50 -2.53 -5.32 -6.20
CA CYS A 50 -2.82 -6.51 -7.02
C CYS A 50 -2.21 -6.43 -8.43
N LEU A 51 -2.10 -5.22 -8.99
CA LEU A 51 -1.45 -4.96 -10.27
C LEU A 51 0.07 -5.03 -10.13
N ALA A 52 0.63 -4.34 -9.13
CA ALA A 52 2.07 -4.28 -8.90
C ALA A 52 2.69 -5.64 -8.57
N ALA A 53 1.96 -6.48 -7.83
CA ALA A 53 2.42 -7.82 -7.45
C ALA A 53 2.28 -8.86 -8.56
N CYS A 54 1.52 -8.58 -9.63
CA CYS A 54 1.34 -9.54 -10.71
C CYS A 54 2.61 -9.63 -11.57
N PRO A 55 3.33 -10.77 -11.58
CA PRO A 55 4.60 -10.88 -12.29
C PRO A 55 4.45 -10.83 -13.82
N HIS A 56 3.25 -11.12 -14.33
CA HIS A 56 2.95 -11.13 -15.76
C HIS A 56 2.27 -9.85 -16.25
N GLY A 57 2.02 -8.87 -15.36
CA GLY A 57 1.25 -7.67 -15.73
C GLY A 57 -0.12 -8.02 -16.32
N ALA A 58 -0.77 -9.05 -15.77
CA ALA A 58 -2.07 -9.54 -16.26
C ALA A 58 -3.25 -8.77 -15.67
N ILE A 59 -3.02 -7.96 -14.62
CA ILE A 59 -4.08 -7.30 -13.85
C ILE A 59 -4.18 -5.82 -14.23
N SER A 60 -5.38 -5.37 -14.56
CA SER A 60 -5.71 -3.96 -14.75
C SER A 60 -6.84 -3.57 -13.81
N LEU A 61 -6.79 -2.34 -13.30
CA LEU A 61 -7.91 -1.70 -12.63
C LEU A 61 -8.53 -0.64 -13.56
N SER A 62 -9.79 -0.29 -13.34
CA SER A 62 -10.43 0.79 -14.13
C SER A 62 -9.74 2.15 -13.97
N THR A 63 -8.93 2.34 -12.93
CA THR A 63 -8.16 3.56 -12.68
C THR A 63 -6.68 3.46 -13.03
N MET A 64 -6.14 2.27 -13.30
CA MET A 64 -4.72 2.07 -13.59
C MET A 64 -4.47 0.77 -14.37
N SER A 65 -3.56 0.84 -15.33
CA SER A 65 -3.11 -0.30 -16.14
C SER A 65 -1.63 -0.59 -15.89
N PRO A 66 -1.17 -1.83 -16.11
CA PRO A 66 0.24 -2.20 -15.97
C PRO A 66 1.19 -1.28 -16.73
N GLU A 67 0.77 -0.83 -17.91
CA GLU A 67 1.56 0.02 -18.80
C GLU A 67 1.78 1.44 -18.25
N GLN A 68 0.96 1.88 -17.29
CA GLN A 68 1.12 3.17 -16.62
C GLN A 68 2.08 3.10 -15.43
N CYS A 69 2.52 1.91 -15.03
CA CYS A 69 3.44 1.74 -13.90
C CYS A 69 4.88 1.97 -14.35
N VAL A 70 5.63 2.73 -13.55
CA VAL A 70 7.06 2.93 -13.80
C VAL A 70 7.77 1.59 -13.61
N PRO A 71 8.52 1.10 -14.61
CA PRO A 71 9.20 -0.17 -14.50
C PRO A 71 10.29 -0.11 -13.44
N ILE A 72 10.45 -1.22 -12.71
CA ILE A 72 11.53 -1.36 -11.75
C ILE A 72 12.85 -1.55 -12.49
N ARG A 73 13.74 -0.58 -12.29
CA ARG A 73 15.11 -0.53 -12.83
C ARG A 73 16.03 -1.43 -12.01
N GLN A 74 16.36 -2.61 -12.52
CA GLN A 74 17.23 -3.57 -11.81
C GLN A 74 18.65 -3.01 -11.58
N ASP A 75 19.12 -2.11 -12.45
CA ASP A 75 20.39 -1.40 -12.30
C ASP A 75 20.45 -0.46 -11.09
N LEU A 76 19.28 -0.14 -10.49
CA LEU A 76 19.18 0.68 -9.28
C LEU A 76 19.04 -0.15 -8.00
N PHE A 77 19.08 -1.49 -8.08
CA PHE A 77 19.00 -2.32 -6.89
C PHE A 77 20.25 -2.15 -6.04
N LEU A 78 20.04 -1.88 -4.75
CA LEU A 78 21.12 -1.78 -3.79
C LEU A 78 21.65 -3.18 -3.45
N SER A 79 22.98 -3.33 -3.41
CA SER A 79 23.60 -4.46 -2.72
C SER A 79 23.26 -4.43 -1.22
N LEU A 80 23.46 -5.55 -0.52
CA LEU A 80 23.24 -5.62 0.92
C LEU A 80 24.02 -4.51 1.66
N GLU A 81 25.30 -4.34 1.36
CA GLU A 81 26.13 -3.30 1.97
C GLU A 81 25.60 -1.88 1.68
N GLN A 82 25.19 -1.61 0.43
CA GLN A 82 24.59 -0.33 0.07
C GLN A 82 23.25 -0.09 0.77
N ALA A 83 22.42 -1.12 0.91
CA ALA A 83 21.16 -1.04 1.63
C ALA A 83 21.39 -0.78 3.13
N GLU A 84 22.32 -1.50 3.76
CA GLU A 84 22.74 -1.28 5.15
C GLU A 84 23.24 0.16 5.34
N HIS A 85 24.12 0.63 4.45
CA HIS A 85 24.59 2.01 4.47
C HIS A 85 23.42 3.00 4.34
N PHE A 86 22.54 2.81 3.36
CA PHE A 86 21.39 3.68 3.12
C PHE A 86 20.49 3.78 4.35
N PHE A 87 20.06 2.65 4.92
CA PHE A 87 19.21 2.61 6.11
C PHE A 87 19.89 3.23 7.34
N ARG A 88 21.19 3.04 7.52
CA ARG A 88 21.96 3.60 8.66
C ARG A 88 22.32 5.08 8.47
N SER A 89 22.46 5.54 7.22
CA SER A 89 22.74 6.93 6.86
C SER A 89 21.53 7.83 7.10
N ARG A 90 20.32 7.25 7.04
CA ARG A 90 19.06 7.97 7.19
C ARG A 90 18.78 8.37 8.63
N ARG A 91 19.60 9.28 9.16
CA ARG A 91 19.29 9.98 10.41
C ARG A 91 18.29 11.07 10.08
N SER A 92 17.07 10.96 10.59
CA SER A 92 16.22 12.15 10.77
C SER A 92 16.92 13.02 11.82
N VAL A 93 17.88 13.84 11.42
CA VAL A 93 18.58 14.71 12.35
C VAL A 93 17.65 15.84 12.73
N ARG A 94 16.96 15.67 13.86
CA ARG A 94 16.10 16.70 14.44
C ARG A 94 16.94 17.52 15.40
N PHE A 95 17.39 18.68 14.94
CA PHE A 95 18.00 19.68 15.81
C PHE A 95 16.89 20.43 16.54
N TYR A 96 16.83 20.27 17.87
CA TYR A 96 15.92 21.02 18.72
C TYR A 96 16.67 22.14 19.42
N LYS A 97 15.96 23.23 19.72
CA LYS A 97 16.49 24.30 20.55
C LYS A 97 16.45 23.87 22.02
N GLU A 98 17.34 24.40 22.85
CA GLU A 98 17.27 24.26 24.32
C GLU A 98 16.16 25.14 24.90
N LYS A 99 14.92 24.82 24.53
CA LYS A 99 13.74 25.55 24.94
C LYS A 99 12.60 24.57 25.14
N ALA A 100 12.10 24.51 26.37
CA ALA A 100 10.92 23.72 26.69
C ALA A 100 9.70 24.25 25.92
N VAL A 101 8.87 23.32 25.45
CA VAL A 101 7.55 23.64 24.91
C VAL A 101 6.58 23.74 26.08
N GLU A 102 5.76 24.78 26.07
CA GLU A 102 4.72 24.96 27.08
C GLU A 102 3.80 23.73 27.18
N ARG A 103 3.44 23.35 28.40
CA ARG A 103 2.64 22.14 28.65
C ARG A 103 1.30 22.17 27.93
N SER A 104 0.64 23.33 27.94
CA SER A 104 -0.65 23.54 27.24
C SER A 104 -0.54 23.34 25.72
N VAL A 105 0.61 23.68 25.14
CA VAL A 105 0.87 23.45 23.71
C VAL A 105 1.03 21.96 23.43
N LEU A 106 1.76 21.23 24.28
CA LEU A 106 1.91 19.78 24.16
C LEU A 106 0.55 19.06 24.30
N GLU A 107 -0.25 19.42 25.30
CA GLU A 107 -1.58 18.85 25.52
C GLU A 107 -2.49 19.09 24.33
N LYS A 108 -2.47 20.31 23.77
CA LYS A 108 -3.22 20.64 22.55
C LYS A 108 -2.74 19.83 21.35
N LEU A 109 -1.43 19.67 21.16
CA LEU A 109 -0.87 18.89 20.06
C LEU A 109 -1.28 17.42 20.14
N ILE A 110 -1.14 16.79 21.32
CA ILE A 110 -1.49 15.39 21.52
C ILE A 110 -2.99 15.17 21.32
N THR A 111 -3.83 16.04 21.90
CA THR A 111 -5.29 15.99 21.72
C THR A 111 -5.68 16.18 20.26
N THR A 112 -5.01 17.08 19.53
CA THR A 112 -5.28 17.28 18.10
C THR A 112 -4.87 16.04 17.29
N ALA A 113 -3.72 15.45 17.61
CA ALA A 113 -3.20 14.26 16.93
C ALA A 113 -4.04 13.00 17.19
N SER A 114 -4.71 12.88 18.34
CA SER A 114 -5.60 11.75 18.62
C SER A 114 -6.84 11.70 17.73
N TYR A 115 -7.20 12.81 17.07
CA TYR A 115 -8.24 12.84 16.03
C TYR A 115 -7.70 12.48 14.63
N GLY A 116 -6.40 12.18 14.51
CA GLY A 116 -5.80 11.76 13.25
C GLY A 116 -6.44 10.47 12.73
N ALA A 117 -6.65 10.40 11.41
CA ALA A 117 -7.15 9.19 10.77
C ALA A 117 -6.15 8.04 10.98
N THR A 118 -6.65 6.88 11.41
CA THR A 118 -5.88 5.63 11.48
C THR A 118 -6.17 4.78 10.24
N GLY A 119 -5.32 3.78 9.95
CA GLY A 119 -5.46 2.91 8.77
C GLY A 119 -6.79 2.14 8.69
N ILE A 120 -7.58 2.13 9.77
CA ILE A 120 -8.93 1.55 9.84
C ILE A 120 -9.95 2.49 10.53
N ASN A 121 -9.65 3.79 10.69
CA ASN A 121 -10.51 4.80 11.33
C ASN A 121 -11.04 4.47 12.74
N THR A 122 -10.32 3.63 13.50
CA THR A 122 -10.63 3.34 14.90
C THR A 122 -9.91 4.33 15.83
N PRO A 123 -10.59 4.96 16.80
CA PRO A 123 -9.96 5.85 17.77
C PRO A 123 -9.18 5.05 18.82
N SER A 124 -7.93 4.69 18.51
CA SER A 124 -7.07 3.86 19.37
C SER A 124 -6.07 4.67 20.21
N ILE A 125 -6.05 5.99 20.07
CA ILE A 125 -5.09 6.88 20.73
C ILE A 125 -5.78 7.54 21.92
N SER A 126 -5.47 7.09 23.15
CA SER A 126 -5.91 7.72 24.40
C SER A 126 -4.72 8.22 25.21
N TRP A 127 -4.81 9.44 25.74
CA TRP A 127 -3.79 10.03 26.60
C TRP A 127 -4.45 10.46 27.93
N ARG A 128 -3.83 10.14 29.07
CA ARG A 128 -4.28 10.51 30.43
C ARG A 128 -3.22 11.39 31.09
#